data_AF-A0A971ZS58-F1
#
_entry.id   AF-A0A971ZS58-F1
#
_cell.length_a   1.000
_cell.length_b   1.000
_cell.length_c   1.000
_cell.angle_alpha   90.00
_cell.angle_beta   90.00
_cell.angle_gamma   90.00
#
_symmetry.space_group_name_H-M   'P 1'
#
loop_
_entity.id
_entity.type
_entity.pdbx_description
1 polymer ?
#
loop_
_entity_poly.entity_id
_entity_poly.type
_entity_poly.pdbx_seq_one_letter_code
_entity_poly.pdbx_strand_id
1 'polypeptide(L)'
;MCAQADQSDGSGCGKSPSPSGGGAAPAALTIDQVIASHHRAVYRYAYRLTGMAADAEDLTQQAFLVAQRKLDQIREPEKADRWLFAVVRNCFLKSRRRRRPTVETSLEVRIEDIAVESVADDPVDRELLDRALEELPDEHRLVVVMFYFEDLSYKQIAQEMGVPIGTVMSRLARAKQKLRRHFTAHGSTAR
;
A
#
# COMPACT_ATOMS: atom_id res chain seq x y z
N MET A 1 -21.78 92.85 15.62
CA MET A 1 -22.69 91.70 15.42
C MET A 1 -22.61 91.34 13.93
N CYS A 2 -21.71 90.42 13.60
CA CYS A 2 -21.36 90.01 12.23
C CYS A 2 -21.67 88.53 12.03
N ALA A 3 -22.18 88.23 10.82
CA ALA A 3 -21.99 87.03 9.97
C ALA A 3 -22.01 85.65 10.65
N GLN A 4 -23.04 84.83 10.42
CA GLN A 4 -23.18 83.93 9.25
C GLN A 4 -22.05 82.89 9.13
N ALA A 5 -22.44 81.68 9.54
CA ALA A 5 -22.00 80.34 9.17
C ALA A 5 -20.79 80.24 8.22
N ASP A 6 -19.67 79.83 8.80
CA ASP A 6 -18.47 79.41 8.09
C ASP A 6 -18.49 77.90 7.84
N GLN A 7 -17.96 77.55 6.68
CA GLN A 7 -17.88 76.22 6.09
C GLN A 7 -16.77 75.43 6.80
N SER A 8 -17.04 74.18 7.15
CA SER A 8 -15.98 73.23 7.52
C SER A 8 -15.96 72.08 6.54
N ASP A 9 -15.10 72.23 5.54
CA ASP A 9 -14.49 71.14 4.81
C ASP A 9 -13.71 70.23 5.77
N GLY A 10 -13.97 68.94 5.69
CA GLY A 10 -13.33 67.93 6.52
C GLY A 10 -13.34 66.58 5.80
N SER A 11 -12.62 66.52 4.68
CA SER A 11 -12.35 65.29 3.92
C SER A 11 -11.51 64.34 4.77
N GLY A 12 -12.19 63.49 5.54
CA GLY A 12 -11.61 62.39 6.31
C GLY A 12 -11.59 61.12 5.47
N CYS A 13 -10.46 60.84 4.82
CA CYS A 13 -10.19 59.58 4.14
C CYS A 13 -10.07 58.46 5.19
N GLY A 14 -11.20 57.86 5.57
CA GLY A 14 -11.26 56.69 6.44
C GLY A 14 -10.71 55.47 5.71
N LYS A 15 -9.47 55.08 6.04
CA LYS A 15 -8.90 53.79 5.68
C LYS A 15 -9.64 52.70 6.46
N SER A 16 -10.63 52.08 5.84
CA SER A 16 -11.18 50.81 6.32
C SER A 16 -10.14 49.71 6.12
N PRO A 17 -9.81 48.90 7.15
CA PRO A 17 -8.89 47.78 6.99
C PRO A 17 -9.54 46.69 6.13
N SER A 18 -8.76 46.22 5.16
CA SER A 18 -9.04 45.02 4.37
C SER A 18 -9.15 43.77 5.26
N PRO A 19 -9.89 42.74 4.80
CA PRO A 19 -10.22 41.58 5.61
C PRO A 19 -8.98 40.70 5.82
N SER A 20 -8.56 40.53 7.06
CA SER A 20 -7.69 39.43 7.48
C SER A 20 -8.50 38.12 7.50
N GLY A 21 -8.82 37.63 6.30
CA GLY A 21 -9.19 36.24 6.08
C GLY A 21 -7.91 35.43 6.04
N GLY A 22 -7.50 34.90 7.19
CA GLY A 22 -6.46 33.89 7.29
C GLY A 22 -6.91 32.61 6.60
N GLY A 23 -6.75 32.55 5.28
CA GLY A 23 -6.81 31.31 4.54
C GLY A 23 -5.65 30.45 5.02
N ALA A 24 -5.94 29.48 5.88
CA ALA A 24 -5.02 28.38 6.13
C ALA A 24 -4.66 27.81 4.76
N ALA A 25 -3.40 28.01 4.34
CA ALA A 25 -2.86 27.33 3.16
C ALA A 25 -3.20 25.84 3.30
N PRO A 26 -3.60 25.15 2.22
CA PRO A 26 -3.90 23.72 2.32
C PRO A 26 -2.71 23.04 2.98
N ALA A 27 -2.94 22.44 4.15
CA ALA A 27 -1.87 21.82 4.91
C ALA A 27 -1.17 20.80 4.01
N ALA A 28 0.14 20.94 3.84
CA ALA A 28 0.93 20.04 3.03
C ALA A 28 0.70 18.60 3.51
N LEU A 29 0.59 17.66 2.57
CA LEU A 29 0.41 16.24 2.88
C LEU A 29 1.48 15.77 3.87
N THR A 30 1.03 15.18 4.97
CA THR A 30 1.92 14.60 5.98
C THR A 30 1.95 13.09 5.86
N ILE A 31 3.05 12.48 6.32
CA ILE A 31 3.14 11.02 6.37
C ILE A 31 2.13 10.41 7.33
N ASP A 32 1.79 11.10 8.42
CA ASP A 32 0.88 10.57 9.43
C ASP A 32 -0.51 10.35 8.81
N GLN A 33 -0.94 11.25 7.93
CA GLN A 33 -2.17 11.09 7.14
C GLN A 33 -2.08 9.91 6.17
N VAL A 34 -0.94 9.72 5.50
CA VAL A 34 -0.73 8.59 4.58
C VAL A 34 -0.73 7.26 5.36
N ILE A 35 -0.04 7.20 6.51
CA ILE A 35 -0.01 6.01 7.36
C ILE A 35 -1.42 5.71 7.86
N ALA A 36 -2.12 6.69 8.43
CA ALA A 36 -3.46 6.50 8.98
C ALA A 36 -4.43 5.93 7.93
N SER A 37 -4.36 6.42 6.70
CA SER A 37 -5.26 5.97 5.61
C SER A 37 -4.85 4.64 5.00
N HIS A 38 -3.56 4.34 4.88
CA HIS A 38 -3.08 3.22 4.04
C HIS A 38 -2.41 2.08 4.80
N HIS A 39 -2.09 2.24 6.10
CA HIS A 39 -1.33 1.25 6.88
C HIS A 39 -1.88 -0.17 6.74
N ARG A 40 -3.20 -0.32 6.91
CA ARG A 40 -3.87 -1.63 6.84
C ARG A 40 -3.76 -2.28 5.47
N ALA A 41 -3.92 -1.51 4.39
CA ALA A 41 -3.82 -2.01 3.03
C ALA A 41 -2.37 -2.43 2.71
N VAL A 42 -1.41 -1.58 3.07
CA VAL A 42 0.03 -1.82 2.91
C VAL A 42 0.46 -3.06 3.69
N TYR A 43 0.05 -3.17 4.95
CA TYR A 43 0.35 -4.33 5.80
C TYR A 43 -0.20 -5.62 5.23
N ARG A 44 -1.47 -5.64 4.81
CA ARG A 44 -2.08 -6.84 4.20
C ARG A 44 -1.38 -7.25 2.91
N TYR A 45 -1.00 -6.27 2.10
CA TYR A 45 -0.25 -6.52 0.88
C TYR A 45 1.15 -7.08 1.20
N ALA A 46 1.84 -6.51 2.18
CA ALA A 46 3.12 -7.02 2.67
C ALA A 46 3.00 -8.46 3.24
N TYR A 47 1.94 -8.74 4.00
CA TYR A 47 1.65 -10.07 4.53
C TYR A 47 1.45 -11.08 3.41
N ARG A 48 0.65 -10.76 2.40
CA ARG A 48 0.46 -11.62 1.21
C ARG A 48 1.71 -11.86 0.39
N LEU A 49 2.75 -11.03 0.52
CA LEU A 49 4.04 -11.27 -0.12
C LEU A 49 4.98 -12.11 0.73
N THR A 50 4.96 -11.89 2.04
CA THR A 50 5.94 -12.45 2.99
C THR A 50 5.48 -13.77 3.60
N GLY A 51 4.19 -13.90 3.92
CA GLY A 51 3.62 -15.05 4.60
C GLY A 51 3.96 -15.14 6.08
N MET A 52 4.51 -14.08 6.68
CA MET A 52 4.91 -14.04 8.09
C MET A 52 4.67 -12.65 8.67
N ALA A 53 4.03 -12.56 9.84
CA ALA A 53 3.68 -11.29 10.47
C ALA A 53 4.91 -10.40 10.71
N ALA A 54 5.96 -10.94 11.33
CA ALA A 54 7.19 -10.18 11.61
C ALA A 54 7.84 -9.60 10.34
N ASP A 55 7.90 -10.38 9.25
CA ASP A 55 8.44 -9.90 7.97
C ASP A 55 7.50 -8.87 7.31
N ALA A 56 6.18 -9.03 7.48
CA ALA A 56 5.20 -8.08 6.96
C ALA A 56 5.27 -6.72 7.67
N GLU A 57 5.45 -6.73 9.00
CA GLU A 57 5.64 -5.53 9.80
C GLU A 57 6.91 -4.77 9.39
N ASP A 58 8.05 -5.46 9.32
CA ASP A 58 9.32 -4.86 8.87
C ASP A 58 9.18 -4.29 7.45
N LEU A 59 8.58 -5.05 6.54
CA LEU A 59 8.39 -4.62 5.16
C LEU A 59 7.47 -3.38 5.07
N THR A 60 6.41 -3.33 5.87
CA THR A 60 5.48 -2.20 5.96
C THR A 60 6.19 -0.94 6.46
N GLN A 61 6.95 -1.06 7.55
CA GLN A 61 7.73 0.04 8.10
C GLN A 61 8.75 0.56 7.08
N GLN A 62 9.50 -0.32 6.43
CA GLN A 62 10.45 0.04 5.38
C GLN A 62 9.78 0.79 4.22
N ALA A 63 8.58 0.35 3.81
CA ALA A 63 7.83 1.00 2.75
C ALA A 63 7.41 2.43 3.14
N PHE A 64 6.91 2.64 4.36
CA PHE A 64 6.56 3.98 4.83
C PHE A 64 7.79 4.88 5.04
N LEU A 65 8.95 4.35 5.44
CA LEU A 65 10.20 5.10 5.48
C LEU A 65 10.69 5.53 4.08
N VAL A 66 10.40 4.73 3.05
CA VAL A 66 10.62 5.15 1.66
C VAL A 66 9.58 6.21 1.25
N ALA A 67 8.32 6.01 1.63
CA ALA A 67 7.24 6.93 1.32
C ALA A 67 7.49 8.32 1.92
N GLN A 68 7.94 8.41 3.18
CA GLN A 68 8.35 9.65 3.85
C GLN A 68 9.29 10.50 3.01
N ARG A 69 10.28 9.86 2.37
CA ARG A 69 11.31 10.53 1.57
C ARG A 69 10.81 10.95 0.18
N LYS A 70 9.63 10.48 -0.22
CA LYS A 70 9.04 10.66 -1.55
C LYS A 70 7.58 11.12 -1.46
N LEU A 71 7.22 11.79 -0.38
CA LEU A 71 5.84 12.27 -0.15
C LEU A 71 5.37 13.19 -1.27
N ASP A 72 6.29 13.95 -1.86
CA ASP A 72 6.07 14.83 -3.01
C ASP A 72 5.56 14.09 -4.26
N GLN A 73 5.76 12.77 -4.35
CA GLN A 73 5.26 11.95 -5.46
C GLN A 73 3.78 11.59 -5.29
N ILE A 74 3.23 11.71 -4.08
CA ILE A 74 1.82 11.42 -3.79
C ILE A 74 1.00 12.67 -4.11
N ARG A 75 0.28 12.62 -5.24
CA ARG A 75 -0.61 13.71 -5.67
C ARG A 75 -2.00 13.62 -5.05
N GLU A 76 -2.52 12.40 -4.92
CA GLU A 76 -3.83 12.10 -4.37
C GLU A 76 -3.64 11.10 -3.22
N PRO A 77 -3.64 11.57 -1.96
CA PRO A 77 -3.40 10.74 -0.78
C PRO A 77 -4.33 9.54 -0.76
N GLU A 78 -5.63 9.76 -0.91
CA GLU A 78 -6.68 8.73 -0.87
C GLU A 78 -6.50 7.61 -1.92
N LYS A 79 -5.72 7.85 -2.98
CA LYS A 79 -5.47 6.89 -4.07
C LYS A 79 -4.01 6.43 -4.13
N ALA A 80 -3.25 6.63 -3.04
CA ALA A 80 -1.83 6.31 -2.98
C ALA A 80 -1.53 4.80 -2.94
N ASP A 81 -2.54 3.94 -2.72
CA ASP A 81 -2.37 2.48 -2.56
C ASP A 81 -1.50 1.85 -3.63
N ARG A 82 -1.78 2.13 -4.90
CA ARG A 82 -1.04 1.53 -6.02
C ARG A 82 0.44 1.90 -6.00
N TRP A 83 0.75 3.15 -5.66
CA TRP A 83 2.13 3.61 -5.54
C TRP A 83 2.80 3.00 -4.30
N LEU A 84 2.09 2.93 -3.18
CA LEU A 84 2.58 2.28 -1.96
C LEU A 84 2.84 0.79 -2.17
N PHE A 85 1.98 0.06 -2.89
CA PHE A 85 2.20 -1.34 -3.25
C PHE A 85 3.44 -1.51 -4.13
N ALA A 86 3.67 -0.60 -5.08
CA ALA A 86 4.92 -0.60 -5.84
C ALA A 86 6.15 -0.36 -4.94
N VAL A 87 6.06 0.52 -3.94
CA VAL A 87 7.12 0.73 -2.94
C VAL A 87 7.35 -0.55 -2.12
N VAL A 88 6.29 -1.19 -1.61
CA VAL A 88 6.36 -2.45 -0.87
C VAL A 88 7.02 -3.55 -1.70
N ARG A 89 6.59 -3.73 -2.96
CA ARG A 89 7.19 -4.70 -3.89
C ARG A 89 8.68 -4.47 -4.06
N ASN A 90 9.10 -3.22 -4.23
CA ASN A 90 10.51 -2.87 -4.38
C ASN A 90 11.33 -3.20 -3.12
N CYS A 91 10.77 -2.91 -1.94
CA CYS A 91 11.38 -3.29 -0.67
C CYS A 91 11.48 -4.81 -0.51
N PHE A 92 10.43 -5.56 -0.89
CA PHE A 92 10.41 -7.02 -0.84
C PHE A 92 11.46 -7.65 -1.78
N LEU A 93 11.52 -7.20 -3.03
CA LEU A 93 12.53 -7.70 -3.98
C LEU A 93 13.96 -7.43 -3.49
N LYS A 94 14.17 -6.26 -2.86
CA LYS A 94 15.45 -5.89 -2.27
C LYS A 94 15.80 -6.77 -1.07
N SER A 95 14.84 -7.08 -0.19
CA SER A 95 15.08 -7.95 0.97
C SER A 95 15.41 -9.37 0.52
N ARG A 96 14.68 -9.93 -0.45
CA ARG A 96 14.96 -11.26 -1.02
C ARG A 96 16.31 -11.36 -1.72
N ARG A 97 16.76 -10.29 -2.40
CA ARG A 97 18.11 -10.24 -2.99
C ARG A 97 19.20 -10.25 -1.93
N ARG A 98 18.98 -9.62 -0.78
CA ARG A 98 19.94 -9.59 0.36
C ARG A 98 19.96 -10.90 1.13
N ARG A 99 18.81 -11.58 1.24
CA ARG A 99 18.65 -12.89 1.90
C ARG A 99 19.12 -14.08 1.03
N ARG A 100 19.70 -13.85 -0.15
CA ARG A 100 20.36 -14.90 -0.95
C ARG A 100 21.88 -14.93 -0.65
N PRO A 101 22.37 -15.73 0.31
CA PRO A 101 23.62 -16.45 0.12
C PRO A 101 23.42 -17.53 -0.96
N THR A 102 24.48 -17.93 -1.66
CA THR A 102 24.47 -19.05 -2.60
C THR A 102 23.77 -20.26 -1.99
N VAL A 103 22.66 -20.68 -2.61
CA VAL A 103 21.90 -21.93 -2.39
C VAL A 103 21.79 -22.40 -0.93
N GLU A 104 20.62 -22.22 -0.31
CA GLU A 104 19.99 -23.36 0.39
C GLU A 104 18.49 -23.14 0.63
N THR A 105 17.76 -24.22 0.41
CA THR A 105 16.38 -24.43 0.85
C THR A 105 16.41 -24.56 2.37
N SER A 106 15.69 -23.69 3.09
CA SER A 106 15.27 -24.00 4.45
C SER A 106 13.80 -23.62 4.63
N LEU A 107 13.01 -24.64 4.95
CA LEU A 107 11.63 -24.57 5.42
C LEU A 107 11.71 -24.46 6.94
N GLU A 108 11.42 -23.28 7.48
CA GLU A 108 11.06 -23.13 8.89
C GLU A 108 9.69 -22.47 8.96
N VAL A 109 8.71 -23.26 9.38
CA VAL A 109 7.34 -22.83 9.64
C VAL A 109 7.30 -22.38 11.11
N ARG A 110 7.00 -21.10 11.34
CA ARG A 110 6.54 -20.59 12.64
C ARG A 110 5.17 -19.96 12.46
N ILE A 111 4.20 -20.58 13.12
CA ILE A 111 2.80 -20.16 13.18
C ILE A 111 2.69 -19.25 14.39
N GLU A 112 2.39 -17.98 14.16
CA GLU A 112 1.90 -17.05 15.18
C GLU A 112 0.51 -16.59 14.74
N ASP A 113 -0.51 -17.05 15.46
CA ASP A 113 -1.90 -16.70 15.22
C ASP A 113 -2.12 -15.23 15.55
N ILE A 114 -2.43 -14.41 14.54
CA ILE A 114 -2.96 -13.06 14.73
C ILE A 114 -4.32 -12.98 14.04
N ALA A 115 -5.37 -12.88 14.85
CA ALA A 115 -6.71 -12.59 14.39
C ALA A 115 -6.76 -11.16 13.82
N VAL A 116 -6.80 -11.04 12.49
CA VAL A 116 -6.97 -9.77 11.79
C VAL A 116 -8.45 -9.54 11.49
N GLU A 117 -9.14 -8.80 12.36
CA GLU A 117 -10.53 -8.41 12.13
C GLU A 117 -10.67 -7.43 10.94
N SER A 118 -11.44 -7.79 9.90
CA SER A 118 -12.37 -6.85 9.24
C SER A 118 -13.35 -7.45 8.24
N VAL A 119 -14.57 -6.94 8.31
CA VAL A 119 -15.48 -6.51 7.22
C VAL A 119 -15.56 -7.44 6.00
N ALA A 120 -16.67 -8.18 5.97
CA ALA A 120 -17.40 -8.75 4.84
C ALA A 120 -16.60 -9.57 3.81
N ASP A 121 -16.22 -10.78 4.21
CA ASP A 121 -16.27 -12.05 3.45
C ASP A 121 -16.01 -13.15 4.50
N ASP A 122 -16.50 -14.37 4.28
CA ASP A 122 -16.44 -15.46 5.26
C ASP A 122 -15.00 -15.62 5.82
N PRO A 123 -14.78 -15.45 7.15
CA PRO A 123 -13.44 -15.46 7.74
C PRO A 123 -12.66 -16.75 7.45
N VAL A 124 -13.36 -17.86 7.23
CA VAL A 124 -12.78 -19.17 6.92
C VAL A 124 -12.09 -19.19 5.55
N ASP A 125 -12.65 -18.52 4.54
CA ASP A 125 -12.09 -18.49 3.18
C ASP A 125 -10.81 -17.66 3.09
N ARG A 126 -10.69 -16.63 3.93
CA ARG A 126 -9.52 -15.73 3.94
C ARG A 126 -8.30 -16.39 4.56
N GLU A 127 -8.46 -17.03 5.71
CA GLU A 127 -7.35 -17.73 6.36
C GLU A 127 -6.84 -18.88 5.48
N LEU A 128 -7.76 -19.59 4.81
CA LEU A 128 -7.40 -20.64 3.86
C LEU A 128 -6.66 -20.09 2.64
N LEU A 129 -7.05 -18.91 2.14
CA LEU A 129 -6.34 -18.23 1.06
C LEU A 129 -4.94 -17.78 1.48
N ASP A 130 -4.80 -17.18 2.65
CA ASP A 130 -3.51 -16.70 3.14
C ASP A 130 -2.54 -17.88 3.33
N ARG A 131 -2.99 -18.98 3.93
CA ARG A 131 -2.22 -20.24 4.00
C ARG A 131 -1.86 -20.81 2.63
N ALA A 132 -2.81 -20.80 1.69
CA ALA A 132 -2.55 -21.28 0.33
C ALA A 132 -1.48 -20.44 -0.38
N LEU A 133 -1.46 -19.12 -0.14
CA LEU A 133 -0.45 -18.21 -0.68
C LEU A 133 0.92 -18.45 -0.01
N GLU A 134 0.96 -18.70 1.30
CA GLU A 134 2.18 -19.04 2.05
C GLU A 134 2.92 -20.26 1.47
N GLU A 135 2.21 -21.28 0.99
CA GLU A 135 2.84 -22.45 0.35
C GLU A 135 3.43 -22.19 -1.05
N LEU A 136 3.13 -21.04 -1.65
CA LEU A 136 3.68 -20.70 -2.96
C LEU A 136 5.15 -20.25 -2.85
N PRO A 137 6.03 -20.70 -3.75
CA PRO A 137 7.35 -20.08 -3.91
C PRO A 137 7.20 -18.57 -4.14
N ASP A 138 8.13 -17.77 -3.60
CA ASP A 138 8.05 -16.29 -3.65
C ASP A 138 7.77 -15.75 -5.06
N GLU A 139 8.42 -16.31 -6.09
CA GLU A 139 8.22 -15.87 -7.48
C GLU A 139 6.81 -16.15 -8.02
N HIS A 140 6.15 -17.19 -7.52
CA HIS A 140 4.77 -17.52 -7.85
C HIS A 140 3.79 -16.66 -7.04
N ARG A 141 4.05 -16.49 -5.75
CA ARG A 141 3.26 -15.64 -4.86
C ARG A 141 3.24 -14.20 -5.38
N LEU A 142 4.41 -13.67 -5.74
CA LEU A 142 4.56 -12.32 -6.25
C LEU A 142 3.71 -12.07 -7.51
N VAL A 143 3.74 -12.96 -8.52
CA VAL A 143 2.93 -12.77 -9.74
C VAL A 143 1.44 -12.90 -9.48
N VAL A 144 1.02 -13.75 -8.52
CA VAL A 144 -0.39 -13.85 -8.10
C VAL A 144 -0.81 -12.56 -7.43
N VAL A 145 -0.01 -12.05 -6.51
CA VAL A 145 -0.31 -10.82 -5.76
C VAL A 145 -0.41 -9.62 -6.71
N MET A 146 0.56 -9.45 -7.61
CA MET A 146 0.55 -8.36 -8.60
C MET A 146 -0.63 -8.46 -9.58
N PHE A 147 -1.04 -9.66 -9.98
CA PHE A 147 -2.13 -9.83 -10.94
C PHE A 147 -3.51 -9.61 -10.30
N TYR A 148 -3.77 -10.24 -9.16
CA TYR A 148 -5.10 -10.26 -8.55
C TYR A 148 -5.37 -9.12 -7.56
N PHE A 149 -4.33 -8.49 -7.00
CA PHE A 149 -4.50 -7.45 -5.97
C PHE A 149 -4.00 -6.07 -6.40
N GLU A 150 -3.21 -5.98 -7.48
CA GLU A 150 -2.81 -4.69 -8.08
C GLU A 150 -3.42 -4.47 -9.47
N ASP A 151 -4.22 -5.41 -9.97
CA ASP A 151 -4.82 -5.40 -11.32
C ASP A 151 -3.79 -5.15 -12.44
N LEU A 152 -2.55 -5.63 -12.26
CA LEU A 152 -1.51 -5.49 -13.28
C LEU A 152 -1.69 -6.50 -14.40
N SER A 153 -1.61 -6.02 -15.64
CA SER A 153 -1.55 -6.88 -16.82
C SER A 153 -0.25 -7.69 -16.84
N TYR A 154 -0.24 -8.83 -17.55
CA TYR A 154 0.97 -9.64 -17.74
C TYR A 154 2.16 -8.83 -18.27
N LYS A 155 1.91 -7.84 -19.14
CA LYS A 155 2.94 -6.95 -19.68
C LYS A 155 3.53 -6.03 -18.61
N GLN A 156 2.69 -5.44 -17.76
CA GLN A 156 3.15 -4.62 -16.64
C GLN A 156 3.94 -5.46 -15.63
N ILE A 157 3.44 -6.64 -15.26
CA ILE A 157 4.16 -7.54 -14.35
C ILE A 157 5.54 -7.92 -14.92
N ALA A 158 5.61 -8.25 -16.22
CA ALA A 158 6.85 -8.58 -16.89
C ALA A 158 7.86 -7.42 -16.84
N GLN A 159 7.40 -6.19 -17.10
CA GLN A 159 8.21 -4.98 -17.03
C GLN A 159 8.72 -4.71 -15.61
N GLU A 160 7.84 -4.76 -14.61
CA GLU A 160 8.17 -4.51 -13.20
C GLU A 160 9.15 -5.55 -12.64
N MET A 161 9.02 -6.80 -13.06
CA MET A 161 9.88 -7.89 -12.62
C MET A 161 11.17 -8.05 -13.44
N GLY A 162 11.28 -7.39 -14.60
CA GLY A 162 12.41 -7.56 -15.52
C GLY A 162 12.52 -8.98 -16.10
N VAL A 163 11.38 -9.65 -16.36
CA VAL A 163 11.33 -11.01 -16.91
C VAL A 163 10.47 -11.09 -18.17
N PRO A 164 10.65 -12.10 -19.04
CA PRO A 164 9.78 -12.30 -20.20
C PRO A 164 8.30 -12.49 -19.82
N ILE A 165 7.39 -12.02 -20.67
CA ILE A 165 5.93 -12.19 -20.45
C ILE A 165 5.52 -13.68 -20.37
N GLY A 166 6.18 -14.56 -21.13
CA GLY A 166 5.97 -16.01 -21.04
C GLY A 166 6.36 -16.59 -19.67
N THR A 167 7.34 -16.01 -18.99
CA THR A 167 7.71 -16.37 -17.61
C THR A 167 6.61 -15.97 -16.63
N VAL A 168 5.99 -14.79 -16.82
CA VAL A 168 4.84 -14.37 -16.00
C VAL A 168 3.67 -15.34 -16.19
N MET A 169 3.31 -15.64 -17.43
CA MET A 169 2.20 -16.54 -17.74
C MET A 169 2.42 -17.95 -17.16
N SER A 170 3.62 -18.50 -17.34
CA SER A 170 3.95 -19.84 -16.82
C SER A 170 4.00 -19.88 -15.29
N ARG A 171 4.57 -18.86 -14.62
CA ARG A 171 4.54 -18.75 -13.15
C ARG A 171 3.11 -18.65 -12.64
N LEU A 172 2.27 -17.82 -13.25
CA LEU A 172 0.88 -17.66 -12.83
C LEU A 172 0.07 -18.95 -13.05
N ALA A 173 0.27 -19.66 -14.17
CA ALA A 173 -0.38 -20.95 -14.42
C ALA A 173 0.02 -21.99 -13.36
N ARG A 174 1.32 -22.09 -13.03
CA ARG A 174 1.82 -23.00 -11.98
C ARG A 174 1.30 -22.62 -10.60
N ALA A 175 1.22 -21.33 -10.30
CA ALA A 175 0.67 -20.83 -9.05
C ALA A 175 -0.81 -21.22 -8.90
N LYS A 176 -1.64 -20.98 -9.92
CA LYS A 176 -3.05 -21.41 -9.94
C LYS A 176 -3.21 -22.91 -9.76
N GLN A 177 -2.35 -23.72 -10.39
CA GLN A 177 -2.39 -25.17 -10.22
C GLN A 177 -2.10 -25.60 -8.78
N LYS A 178 -1.12 -24.96 -8.11
CA LYS A 178 -0.81 -25.21 -6.70
C LYS A 178 -1.96 -24.79 -5.79
N LEU A 179 -2.48 -23.58 -5.96
CA LEU A 179 -3.62 -23.09 -5.19
C LEU A 179 -4.84 -24.01 -5.36
N ARG A 180 -5.16 -24.41 -6.59
CA ARG A 180 -6.27 -25.35 -6.84
C ARG A 180 -6.08 -26.67 -6.09
N ARG A 181 -4.87 -27.23 -6.07
CA ARG A 181 -4.57 -28.46 -5.33
C ARG A 181 -4.77 -28.27 -3.82
N HIS A 182 -4.29 -27.15 -3.28
CA HIS A 182 -4.45 -26.81 -1.87
C HIS A 182 -5.94 -26.74 -1.49
N PHE A 183 -6.75 -26.02 -2.27
CA PHE A 183 -8.20 -25.92 -2.02
C PHE A 183 -8.94 -27.24 -2.22
N THR A 184 -8.56 -28.09 -3.18
CA THR A 184 -9.20 -29.42 -3.32
C THR A 184 -8.87 -30.36 -2.16
N ALA A 185 -7.66 -30.27 -1.59
CA ALA A 185 -7.25 -31.10 -0.45
C ALA A 185 -7.96 -30.68 0.83
N HIS A 186 -8.15 -29.38 1.06
CA HIS A 186 -8.77 -28.85 2.28
C HIS A 186 -10.29 -28.70 2.18
N GLY A 187 -10.84 -28.49 0.98
CA GLY A 187 -12.27 -28.35 0.71
C GLY A 187 -13.08 -29.65 0.72
N SER A 188 -12.43 -30.82 0.86
CA SER A 188 -13.15 -32.08 1.14
C SER A 188 -13.51 -32.26 2.62
N THR A 189 -12.98 -31.41 3.50
CA THR A 189 -13.15 -31.53 4.97
C THR A 189 -14.29 -30.66 5.52
N ALA A 190 -14.80 -29.71 4.73
CA ALA A 190 -15.95 -28.88 5.08
C ALA A 190 -17.18 -29.38 4.30
N ARG A 191 -17.87 -30.37 4.85
CA ARG A 191 -19.22 -30.76 4.43
C ARG A 191 -20.12 -30.82 5.64
#